data_AF-A0A660VDZ7-F1
#
_entry.id   AF-A0A660VDZ7-F1
#
_cell.length_a   1.000
_cell.length_b   1.000
_cell.length_c   1.000
_cell.angle_alpha   90.00
_cell.angle_beta   90.00
_cell.angle_gamma   90.00
#
_symmetry.space_group_name_H-M   'P 1'
#
loop_
_entity.id
_entity.type
_entity.pdbx_description
1 polymer ?
#
loop_
_entity_poly.entity_id
_entity_poly.type
_entity_poly.pdbx_seq_one_letter_code
_entity_poly.pdbx_strand_id
1 'polypeptide(L)'
;VGLTDSEKYFCVRAKRIVVATGAYENALAFEGADLPGVFGAGGVQTLMNVEGVLPGRRFVMVGAGNIGLIVSYQLLQAGAEVVCIVEAAERVGGYEVHAAKVRRHGVPILLCHTVVKALGKERVEGAVLAETRNFKPVAGTEFEVACDAICVAVGLSPLIDLLAQAGCRVVYSGALGGYVAWHNEDMRTSLEWIYVAGDASGIEEASTAMLEGRIAGCAVARSLGKGGDDAGRRLEELKGRLAELRGGPFGAKARAGKGELWGVELAGSRLSKPKKRTSSPPRRNGFVAVIECPQHIPCNPCVEACPQNAIRIEGDINGLPTLDEEKCTGCGRCMLECPGLAIFLVRDNGDGTGTVAVPWEMLPIPEKGDKVIATDRNGLPVCEAQVERVVRRKGRAAVYLRVKKEHIDEVRCFAATERAGTRLVKRPYKGGFADDVLICRCEDVWRSQIEELLNAGYTSFEEIKRILRCGMGPCQGKTCQRLVLGLIAAHRGCKLSDISPQRSRSPVRPTPLSVFANYQDRTND
;
A
#
# COMPACT_ATOMS: atom_id res chain seq x y z
N VAL A 1 30.60 11.34 0.41
CA VAL A 1 29.27 11.50 1.06
C VAL A 1 29.51 11.61 2.55
N GLY A 2 28.95 12.63 3.21
CA GLY A 2 28.97 12.73 4.66
C GLY A 2 27.86 11.85 5.26
N LEU A 3 28.21 11.01 6.22
CA LEU A 3 27.30 10.09 6.90
C LEU A 3 27.34 10.36 8.41
N THR A 4 26.23 10.07 9.07
CA THR A 4 26.13 10.14 10.54
C THR A 4 25.31 8.97 11.09
N ASP A 5 25.74 8.46 12.24
CA ASP A 5 25.06 7.45 13.06
C ASP A 5 24.47 8.05 14.35
N SER A 6 24.18 9.36 14.36
CA SER A 6 23.74 10.19 15.50
C SER A 6 24.79 10.52 16.55
N GLU A 7 25.90 9.79 16.62
CA GLU A 7 27.02 10.08 17.54
C GLU A 7 28.24 10.64 16.81
N LYS A 8 28.50 10.15 15.60
CA LYS A 8 29.69 10.45 14.82
C LYS A 8 29.32 10.97 13.43
N TYR A 9 30.23 11.77 12.89
CA TYR A 9 30.22 12.19 11.50
C TYR A 9 31.46 11.65 10.81
N PHE A 10 31.27 10.97 9.67
CA PHE A 10 32.37 10.44 8.86
C PHE A 10 32.10 10.62 7.38
N CYS A 11 33.18 10.78 6.62
CA CYS A 11 33.14 10.95 5.17
C CYS A 11 33.50 9.64 4.47
N VAL A 12 32.63 9.18 3.58
CA VAL A 12 32.92 8.04 2.70
C VAL A 12 33.18 8.54 1.28
N ARG A 13 34.34 8.16 0.72
CA ARG A 13 34.66 8.34 -0.70
C ARG A 13 34.42 7.02 -1.41
N ALA A 14 33.36 6.95 -2.21
CA ALA A 14 33.00 5.76 -2.97
C ALA A 14 33.18 5.99 -4.47
N LYS A 15 33.62 4.97 -5.21
CA LYS A 15 33.71 5.02 -6.68
C LYS A 15 32.33 5.06 -7.34
N ARG A 16 31.34 4.43 -6.70
CA ARG A 16 29.93 4.36 -7.11
C ARG A 16 29.05 4.42 -5.87
N ILE A 17 27.86 5.00 -5.98
CA ILE A 17 26.86 5.11 -4.90
C ILE A 17 25.52 4.59 -5.42
N VAL A 18 24.84 3.75 -4.64
CA VAL A 18 23.46 3.36 -4.87
C VAL A 18 22.59 4.05 -3.83
N VAL A 19 21.62 4.85 -4.28
CA VAL A 19 20.64 5.51 -3.42
C VAL A 19 19.36 4.68 -3.40
N ALA A 20 19.07 4.06 -2.26
CA ALA A 20 17.86 3.27 -2.01
C ALA A 20 17.11 3.82 -0.78
N THR A 21 16.88 5.14 -0.78
CA THR A 21 16.28 5.89 0.34
C THR A 21 14.79 5.66 0.52
N GLY A 22 14.14 4.94 -0.40
CA GLY A 22 12.71 4.65 -0.34
C GLY A 22 11.85 5.87 -0.65
N ALA A 23 10.72 5.97 0.05
CA ALA A 23 9.72 7.02 -0.13
C ALA A 23 9.15 7.49 1.22
N TYR A 24 8.44 8.60 1.21
CA TYR A 24 7.69 9.11 2.35
C TYR A 24 6.20 9.17 2.03
N GLU A 25 5.38 9.16 3.08
CA GLU A 25 3.93 9.18 2.97
C GLU A 25 3.41 10.55 2.55
N ASN A 26 2.43 10.56 1.65
CA ASN A 26 1.73 11.79 1.30
C ASN A 26 0.77 12.18 2.43
N ALA A 27 0.79 13.45 2.81
CA ALA A 27 -0.19 14.01 3.72
C ALA A 27 -1.51 14.32 3.00
N LEU A 28 -2.60 14.32 3.77
CA LEU A 28 -3.90 14.84 3.38
C LEU A 28 -4.25 16.02 4.30
N ALA A 29 -4.68 17.15 3.72
CA ALA A 29 -5.16 18.30 4.48
C ALA A 29 -6.67 18.21 4.68
N PHE A 30 -7.10 18.31 5.94
CA PHE A 30 -8.49 18.35 6.36
C PHE A 30 -8.57 18.98 7.76
N GLU A 31 -9.75 19.36 8.23
CA GLU A 31 -9.90 20.01 9.54
C GLU A 31 -9.49 19.06 10.67
N GLY A 32 -8.60 19.50 11.57
CA GLY A 32 -8.09 18.65 12.66
C GLY A 32 -7.11 17.54 12.21
N ALA A 33 -6.52 17.63 11.02
CA ALA A 33 -5.54 16.65 10.53
C ALA A 33 -4.26 16.53 11.38
N ASP A 34 -4.04 17.48 12.30
CA ASP A 34 -2.96 17.55 13.27
C ASP A 34 -3.33 17.00 14.66
N LEU A 35 -4.60 16.65 14.89
CA LEU A 35 -5.03 16.08 16.18
C LEU A 35 -4.29 14.78 16.50
N PRO A 36 -3.85 14.57 17.76
CA PRO A 36 -3.39 13.26 18.22
C PRO A 36 -4.43 12.17 17.92
N GLY A 37 -4.01 11.08 17.29
CA GLY A 37 -4.92 10.06 16.74
C GLY A 37 -4.98 10.05 15.21
N VAL A 38 -4.47 11.10 14.53
CA VAL A 38 -4.26 11.08 13.09
C VAL A 38 -2.85 10.59 12.77
N PHE A 39 -2.75 9.45 12.08
CA PHE A 39 -1.49 8.79 11.75
C PHE A 39 -1.33 8.58 10.24
N GLY A 40 -0.09 8.56 9.77
CA GLY A 40 0.25 7.90 8.50
C GLY A 40 0.24 6.37 8.66
N ALA A 41 -0.01 5.64 7.58
CA ALA A 41 0.00 4.18 7.57
C ALA A 41 1.34 3.58 8.00
N GLY A 42 2.46 4.17 7.57
CA GLY A 42 3.81 3.80 8.00
C GLY A 42 3.99 4.01 9.50
N GLY A 43 3.52 5.14 10.03
CA GLY A 43 3.52 5.41 11.47
C GLY A 43 2.74 4.36 12.28
N VAL A 44 1.55 3.97 11.81
CA VAL A 44 0.77 2.88 12.42
C VAL A 44 1.53 1.56 12.37
N GLN A 45 2.13 1.22 11.22
CA GLN A 45 2.90 -0.02 11.08
C GLN A 45 4.15 -0.04 11.95
N THR A 46 4.87 1.08 12.11
CA THR A 46 6.02 1.14 13.03
C THR A 46 5.57 0.87 14.46
N LEU A 47 4.55 1.57 14.95
CA LEU A 47 4.05 1.36 16.31
C LEU A 47 3.55 -0.07 16.51
N MET A 48 2.74 -0.59 15.60
CA MET A 48 2.11 -1.90 15.75
C MET A 48 3.08 -3.07 15.52
N ASN A 49 3.86 -3.04 14.44
CA ASN A 49 4.67 -4.20 14.01
C ASN A 49 6.09 -4.19 14.57
N VAL A 50 6.67 -3.01 14.84
CA VAL A 50 8.04 -2.88 15.36
C VAL A 50 8.01 -2.69 16.87
N GLU A 51 7.19 -1.75 17.35
CA GLU A 51 7.13 -1.43 18.79
C GLU A 51 6.11 -2.28 19.56
N GLY A 52 5.22 -3.00 18.88
CA GLY A 52 4.18 -3.83 19.53
C GLY A 52 3.08 -3.03 20.22
N VAL A 53 2.89 -1.76 19.82
CA VAL A 53 1.91 -0.82 20.40
C VAL A 53 0.79 -0.53 19.41
N LEU A 54 -0.46 -0.73 19.84
CA LEU A 54 -1.62 -0.27 19.08
C LEU A 54 -1.84 1.23 19.28
N PRO A 55 -1.76 2.07 18.22
CA PRO A 55 -1.94 3.52 18.35
C PRO A 55 -3.38 3.96 18.60
N GLY A 56 -4.35 3.05 18.42
CA GLY A 56 -5.78 3.26 18.60
C GLY A 56 -6.48 1.90 18.63
N ARG A 57 -7.78 1.88 18.93
CA ARG A 57 -8.59 0.66 18.94
C ARG A 57 -9.61 0.62 17.82
N ARG A 58 -10.01 1.77 17.28
CA ARG A 58 -11.10 1.92 16.32
C ARG A 58 -10.73 2.93 15.25
N PHE A 59 -10.36 2.42 14.07
CA PHE A 59 -9.77 3.19 12.99
C PHE A 59 -10.76 3.51 11.88
N VAL A 60 -10.66 4.72 11.35
CA VAL A 60 -11.04 5.01 9.97
C VAL A 60 -9.78 4.97 9.11
N MET A 61 -9.78 4.18 8.04
CA MET A 61 -8.69 4.14 7.06
C MET A 61 -9.05 5.05 5.87
N VAL A 62 -8.12 5.92 5.47
CA VAL A 62 -8.27 6.84 4.34
C VAL A 62 -7.31 6.42 3.22
N GLY A 63 -7.87 5.82 2.17
CA GLY A 63 -7.17 5.26 1.02
C GLY A 63 -7.36 3.74 0.93
N ALA A 64 -7.79 3.25 -0.23
CA ALA A 64 -7.91 1.82 -0.55
C ALA A 64 -6.83 1.37 -1.55
N GLY A 65 -5.65 2.00 -1.51
CA GLY A 65 -4.43 1.49 -2.13
C GLY A 65 -3.91 0.23 -1.41
N ASN A 66 -2.87 -0.41 -1.96
CA ASN A 66 -2.28 -1.62 -1.36
C ASN A 66 -1.92 -1.41 0.11
N ILE A 67 -1.28 -0.28 0.45
CA ILE A 67 -0.91 0.05 1.83
C ILE A 67 -2.15 0.13 2.74
N GLY A 68 -3.16 0.91 2.36
CA GLY A 68 -4.37 1.08 3.17
C GLY A 68 -5.11 -0.24 3.44
N LEU A 69 -5.20 -1.11 2.43
CA LEU A 69 -5.83 -2.43 2.56
C LEU A 69 -5.00 -3.38 3.46
N ILE A 70 -3.68 -3.42 3.26
CA ILE A 70 -2.78 -4.29 4.03
C ILE A 70 -2.74 -3.86 5.48
N VAL A 71 -2.59 -2.56 5.76
CA VAL A 71 -2.56 -2.02 7.12
C VAL A 71 -3.90 -2.22 7.81
N SER A 72 -5.02 -2.03 7.11
CA SER A 72 -6.35 -2.35 7.67
C SER A 72 -6.44 -3.81 8.09
N TYR A 73 -5.94 -4.73 7.27
CA TYR A 73 -5.93 -6.14 7.63
C TYR A 73 -5.03 -6.43 8.84
N GLN A 74 -3.83 -5.84 8.89
CA GLN A 74 -2.92 -6.00 10.04
C GLN A 74 -3.52 -5.45 11.33
N LEU A 75 -4.24 -4.33 11.27
CA LEU A 75 -4.99 -3.80 12.42
C LEU A 75 -6.01 -4.80 12.95
N LEU A 76 -6.76 -5.48 12.05
CA LEU A 76 -7.67 -6.55 12.45
C LEU A 76 -6.93 -7.71 13.13
N GLN A 77 -5.76 -8.10 12.60
CA GLN A 77 -4.92 -9.16 13.20
C GLN A 77 -4.41 -8.78 14.59
N ALA A 78 -4.09 -7.51 14.80
CA ALA A 78 -3.69 -6.98 16.10
C ALA A 78 -4.88 -6.78 17.06
N GLY A 79 -6.12 -7.03 16.62
CA GLY A 79 -7.33 -6.96 17.44
C GLY A 79 -8.00 -5.59 17.48
N ALA A 80 -7.54 -4.63 16.67
CA ALA A 80 -8.21 -3.35 16.46
C ALA A 80 -9.43 -3.51 15.54
N GLU A 81 -10.35 -2.55 15.62
CA GLU A 81 -11.49 -2.42 14.72
C GLU A 81 -11.13 -1.44 13.59
N VAL A 82 -11.43 -1.82 12.35
CA VAL A 82 -11.45 -0.88 11.22
C VAL A 82 -12.91 -0.62 10.87
N VAL A 83 -13.39 0.58 11.17
CA VAL A 83 -14.81 0.94 11.03
C VAL A 83 -15.21 0.98 9.57
N CYS A 84 -14.36 1.60 8.75
CA CYS A 84 -14.47 1.60 7.30
C CYS A 84 -13.14 2.00 6.66
N ILE A 85 -13.00 1.67 5.38
CA ILE A 85 -12.00 2.24 4.48
C ILE A 85 -12.72 3.22 3.55
N VAL A 86 -12.25 4.45 3.43
CA VAL A 86 -12.74 5.41 2.43
C VAL A 86 -11.72 5.57 1.30
N GLU A 87 -12.20 5.68 0.06
CA GLU A 87 -11.36 5.86 -1.13
C GLU A 87 -11.99 6.94 -2.02
N ALA A 88 -11.22 7.97 -2.35
CA ALA A 88 -11.72 9.09 -3.16
C ALA A 88 -11.96 8.69 -4.63
N ALA A 89 -11.33 7.62 -5.10
CA ALA A 89 -11.55 7.07 -6.43
C ALA A 89 -12.84 6.22 -6.52
N GLU A 90 -13.34 6.06 -7.75
CA GLU A 90 -14.49 5.21 -8.10
C GLU A 90 -14.21 3.70 -8.04
N ARG A 91 -12.98 3.32 -7.67
CA ARG A 91 -12.52 1.92 -7.60
C ARG A 91 -11.46 1.77 -6.52
N VAL A 92 -11.31 0.54 -6.04
CA VAL A 92 -10.19 0.15 -5.18
C VAL A 92 -8.87 0.37 -5.94
N GLY A 93 -7.93 1.08 -5.31
CA GLY A 93 -6.62 1.38 -5.90
C GLY A 93 -5.60 0.23 -5.76
N GLY A 94 -5.74 -0.59 -4.72
CA GLY A 94 -4.91 -1.75 -4.46
C GLY A 94 -5.42 -3.03 -5.13
N TYR A 95 -4.81 -4.16 -4.76
CA TYR A 95 -5.19 -5.47 -5.26
C TYR A 95 -6.53 -5.91 -4.70
N GLU A 96 -7.39 -6.43 -5.58
CA GLU A 96 -8.72 -6.89 -5.18
C GLU A 96 -8.65 -8.07 -4.20
N VAL A 97 -7.58 -8.88 -4.21
CA VAL A 97 -7.36 -9.92 -3.18
C VAL A 97 -7.23 -9.34 -1.77
N HIS A 98 -6.61 -8.18 -1.61
CA HIS A 98 -6.48 -7.52 -0.30
C HIS A 98 -7.81 -6.88 0.12
N ALA A 99 -8.54 -6.29 -0.83
CA ALA A 99 -9.88 -5.77 -0.57
C ALA A 99 -10.86 -6.88 -0.17
N ALA A 100 -10.88 -7.98 -0.91
CA ALA A 100 -11.71 -9.16 -0.61
C ALA A 100 -11.34 -9.79 0.74
N LYS A 101 -10.07 -9.76 1.13
CA LYS A 101 -9.61 -10.19 2.46
C LYS A 101 -10.26 -9.36 3.56
N VAL A 102 -10.18 -8.03 3.45
CA VAL A 102 -10.73 -7.10 4.44
C VAL A 102 -12.27 -7.13 4.47
N ARG A 103 -12.92 -7.16 3.29
CA ARG A 103 -14.39 -7.27 3.17
C ARG A 103 -14.95 -8.52 3.81
N ARG A 104 -14.28 -9.67 3.66
CA ARG A 104 -14.71 -10.93 4.31
C ARG A 104 -14.69 -10.87 5.83
N HIS A 105 -13.94 -9.94 6.42
CA HIS A 105 -13.98 -9.65 7.86
C HIS A 105 -14.99 -8.55 8.23
N GLY A 106 -15.89 -8.20 7.30
CA GLY A 106 -17.02 -7.29 7.54
C GLY A 106 -16.70 -5.81 7.45
N VAL A 107 -15.49 -5.43 7.01
CA VAL A 107 -15.08 -4.02 6.91
C VAL A 107 -15.55 -3.43 5.57
N PRO A 108 -16.40 -2.40 5.58
CA PRO A 108 -16.87 -1.77 4.36
C PRO A 108 -15.78 -0.89 3.71
N ILE A 109 -15.76 -0.87 2.38
CA ILE A 109 -14.91 0.02 1.57
C ILE A 109 -15.82 0.97 0.82
N LEU A 110 -15.83 2.25 1.21
CA LEU A 110 -16.64 3.31 0.62
C LEU A 110 -15.83 4.00 -0.49
N LEU A 111 -16.20 3.74 -1.73
CA LEU A 111 -15.63 4.40 -2.91
C LEU A 111 -16.26 5.77 -3.11
N CYS A 112 -15.56 6.68 -3.77
CA CYS A 112 -15.94 8.08 -3.88
C CYS A 112 -16.19 8.74 -2.51
N HIS A 113 -15.35 8.47 -1.51
CA HIS A 113 -15.45 9.07 -0.18
C HIS A 113 -14.07 9.50 0.35
N THR A 114 -14.03 10.53 1.19
CA THR A 114 -12.82 10.96 1.91
C THR A 114 -13.17 11.46 3.32
N VAL A 115 -12.15 11.63 4.16
CA VAL A 115 -12.26 12.38 5.41
C VAL A 115 -12.21 13.88 5.12
N VAL A 116 -13.02 14.65 5.83
CA VAL A 116 -13.05 16.12 5.77
C VAL A 116 -12.78 16.78 7.13
N LYS A 117 -12.95 16.05 8.24
CA LYS A 117 -12.69 16.54 9.59
C LYS A 117 -12.36 15.40 10.56
N ALA A 118 -11.39 15.60 11.43
CA ALA A 118 -11.24 14.84 12.67
C ALA A 118 -12.01 15.54 13.80
N LEU A 119 -12.83 14.78 14.52
CA LEU A 119 -13.58 15.25 15.67
C LEU A 119 -12.80 14.97 16.95
N GLY A 120 -12.76 15.93 17.87
CA GLY A 120 -12.10 15.81 19.17
C GLY A 120 -11.50 17.13 19.63
N LYS A 121 -11.08 17.18 20.90
CA LYS A 121 -10.37 18.33 21.48
C LYS A 121 -8.91 18.01 21.74
N GLU A 122 -8.64 16.96 22.51
CA GLU A 122 -7.27 16.53 22.86
C GLU A 122 -6.74 15.42 21.95
N ARG A 123 -7.64 14.60 21.42
CA ARG A 123 -7.36 13.49 20.51
C ARG A 123 -8.59 13.19 19.65
N VAL A 124 -8.42 12.37 18.63
CA VAL A 124 -9.51 11.88 17.79
C VAL A 124 -10.53 11.09 18.61
N GLU A 125 -11.80 11.48 18.47
CA GLU A 125 -13.00 10.82 19.02
C GLU A 125 -14.03 10.47 17.92
N GLY A 126 -13.79 10.97 16.70
CA GLY A 126 -14.56 10.63 15.51
C GLY A 126 -13.96 11.23 14.24
N ALA A 127 -14.58 10.91 13.11
CA ALA A 127 -14.26 11.47 11.81
C ALA A 127 -15.55 11.89 11.09
N VAL A 128 -15.48 12.99 10.35
CA VAL A 128 -16.51 13.36 9.37
C VAL A 128 -16.02 12.93 8.00
N LEU A 129 -16.85 12.15 7.32
CA LEU A 129 -16.61 11.64 5.98
C LEU A 129 -17.58 12.29 5.01
N ALA A 130 -17.17 12.47 3.76
CA ALA A 130 -18.01 13.03 2.71
C ALA A 130 -17.81 12.26 1.41
N GLU A 131 -18.81 12.29 0.54
CA GLU A 131 -18.65 11.82 -0.84
C GLU A 131 -17.67 12.71 -1.60
N THR A 132 -17.05 12.17 -2.63
CA THR A 132 -16.10 12.90 -3.49
C THR A 132 -16.48 12.82 -4.95
N ARG A 133 -16.30 13.93 -5.67
CA ARG A 133 -16.32 13.98 -7.13
C ARG A 133 -15.02 14.57 -7.62
N ASN A 134 -14.33 13.89 -8.54
CA ASN A 134 -13.00 14.31 -9.03
C ASN A 134 -12.02 14.60 -7.88
N PHE A 135 -11.96 13.73 -6.87
CA PHE A 135 -11.13 13.87 -5.67
C PHE A 135 -11.43 15.10 -4.80
N LYS A 136 -12.55 15.79 -5.00
CA LYS A 136 -13.01 16.90 -4.17
C LYS A 136 -14.23 16.49 -3.35
N PRO A 137 -14.29 16.81 -2.05
CA PRO A 137 -15.44 16.50 -1.22
C PRO A 137 -16.69 17.28 -1.69
N VAL A 138 -17.86 16.66 -1.55
CA VAL A 138 -19.15 17.22 -1.97
C VAL A 138 -19.91 17.71 -0.74
N ALA A 139 -20.17 19.01 -0.64
CA ALA A 139 -20.90 19.60 0.48
C ALA A 139 -22.34 19.04 0.56
N GLY A 140 -22.82 18.81 1.77
CA GLY A 140 -24.15 18.24 2.06
C GLY A 140 -24.21 16.70 2.04
N THR A 141 -23.08 16.03 1.84
CA THR A 141 -22.97 14.55 1.85
C THR A 141 -22.30 14.01 3.11
N GLU A 142 -22.02 14.88 4.07
CA GLU A 142 -21.23 14.61 5.25
C GLU A 142 -21.96 13.71 6.25
N PHE A 143 -21.22 12.77 6.85
CA PHE A 143 -21.69 12.00 7.98
C PHE A 143 -20.56 11.72 8.96
N GLU A 144 -20.90 11.61 10.24
CA GLU A 144 -19.94 11.28 11.28
C GLU A 144 -19.84 9.78 11.49
N VAL A 145 -18.63 9.36 11.83
CA VAL A 145 -18.28 8.00 12.27
C VAL A 145 -17.44 8.12 13.53
N ALA A 146 -17.84 7.41 14.60
CA ALA A 146 -17.03 7.36 15.82
C ALA A 146 -15.76 6.51 15.60
N CYS A 147 -14.60 7.02 16.00
CA CYS A 147 -13.30 6.35 15.90
C CYS A 147 -12.33 7.03 16.87
N ASP A 148 -11.28 6.34 17.31
CA ASP A 148 -10.23 6.92 18.15
C ASP A 148 -8.93 7.17 17.37
N ALA A 149 -8.87 6.73 16.12
CA ALA A 149 -7.76 6.97 15.23
C ALA A 149 -8.20 7.10 13.76
N ILE A 150 -7.48 7.93 13.01
CA ILE A 150 -7.61 8.07 11.55
C ILE A 150 -6.26 7.72 10.94
N CYS A 151 -6.23 6.72 10.07
CA CYS A 151 -5.02 6.30 9.38
C CYS A 151 -5.06 6.76 7.92
N VAL A 152 -4.07 7.55 7.51
CA VAL A 152 -4.00 8.19 6.19
C VAL A 152 -3.00 7.43 5.31
N ALA A 153 -3.49 6.89 4.20
CA ALA A 153 -2.76 6.08 3.23
C ALA A 153 -3.00 6.55 1.78
N VAL A 154 -2.80 7.85 1.51
CA VAL A 154 -3.15 8.51 0.24
C VAL A 154 -1.99 8.58 -0.78
N GLY A 155 -1.13 7.57 -0.75
CA GLY A 155 0.02 7.42 -1.65
C GLY A 155 1.35 7.85 -1.04
N LEU A 156 2.41 7.66 -1.81
CA LEU A 156 3.80 7.94 -1.42
C LEU A 156 4.45 8.91 -2.40
N SER A 157 5.53 9.54 -1.95
CA SER A 157 6.43 10.36 -2.78
C SER A 157 7.88 9.85 -2.64
N PRO A 158 8.62 9.65 -3.74
CA PRO A 158 10.01 9.20 -3.69
C PRO A 158 10.92 10.12 -2.87
N LEU A 159 11.82 9.55 -2.05
CA LEU A 159 12.82 10.31 -1.27
C LEU A 159 14.04 10.65 -2.14
N ILE A 160 13.92 11.73 -2.91
CA ILE A 160 14.95 12.16 -3.88
C ILE A 160 16.00 13.13 -3.32
N ASP A 161 15.94 13.50 -2.04
CA ASP A 161 16.74 14.61 -1.49
C ASP A 161 18.25 14.47 -1.74
N LEU A 162 18.81 13.27 -1.52
CA LEU A 162 20.22 12.98 -1.77
C LEU A 162 20.57 13.05 -3.26
N LEU A 163 19.67 12.57 -4.13
CA LEU A 163 19.86 12.58 -5.58
C LEU A 163 19.84 14.01 -6.12
N ALA A 164 18.85 14.81 -5.69
CA ALA A 164 18.75 16.22 -6.04
C ALA A 164 19.94 17.03 -5.51
N GLN A 165 20.37 16.79 -4.26
CA GLN A 165 21.54 17.44 -3.68
C GLN A 165 22.84 17.10 -4.44
N ALA A 166 22.96 15.85 -4.93
CA ALA A 166 24.11 15.42 -5.72
C ALA A 166 24.13 16.02 -7.15
N GLY A 167 23.05 16.68 -7.58
CA GLY A 167 22.92 17.24 -8.92
C GLY A 167 22.42 16.25 -9.98
N CYS A 168 21.80 15.13 -9.58
CA CYS A 168 21.09 14.27 -10.53
C CYS A 168 19.96 15.07 -11.21
N ARG A 169 19.73 14.82 -12.50
CA ARG A 169 18.59 15.36 -13.23
C ARG A 169 17.29 14.84 -12.61
N VAL A 170 16.50 15.74 -12.03
CA VAL A 170 15.17 15.43 -11.48
C VAL A 170 14.11 15.67 -12.55
N VAL A 171 13.16 14.75 -12.66
CA VAL A 171 12.03 14.81 -13.59
C VAL A 171 10.73 14.52 -12.85
N TYR A 172 9.60 15.00 -13.36
CA TYR A 172 8.29 14.67 -12.81
C TYR A 172 7.66 13.52 -13.60
N SER A 173 7.21 12.47 -12.92
CA SER A 173 6.36 11.43 -13.47
C SER A 173 5.25 11.08 -12.47
N GLY A 174 4.01 11.45 -12.79
CA GLY A 174 2.86 11.12 -11.95
C GLY A 174 2.65 9.62 -11.80
N ALA A 175 3.07 8.83 -12.80
CA ALA A 175 2.99 7.37 -12.79
C ALA A 175 3.99 6.72 -11.81
N LEU A 176 5.09 7.41 -11.50
CA LEU A 176 6.14 6.96 -10.56
C LEU A 176 6.03 7.65 -9.18
N GLY A 177 4.92 8.35 -8.90
CA GLY A 177 4.66 8.97 -7.59
C GLY A 177 5.07 10.44 -7.48
N GLY A 178 5.52 11.08 -8.55
CA GLY A 178 5.86 12.51 -8.58
C GLY A 178 7.29 12.74 -9.08
N TYR A 179 8.07 13.53 -8.35
CA TYR A 179 9.45 13.79 -8.74
C TYR A 179 10.34 12.58 -8.46
N VAL A 180 11.12 12.19 -9.47
CA VAL A 180 12.10 11.10 -9.42
C VAL A 180 13.42 11.60 -10.03
N ALA A 181 14.54 10.98 -9.65
CA ALA A 181 15.76 11.15 -10.42
C ALA A 181 15.64 10.38 -11.74
N TRP A 182 16.01 11.02 -12.85
CA TRP A 182 16.14 10.32 -14.12
C TRP A 182 17.16 9.20 -13.96
N HIS A 183 16.81 8.01 -14.46
CA HIS A 183 17.66 6.83 -14.47
C HIS A 183 17.30 5.93 -15.66
N ASN A 184 18.25 5.11 -16.11
CA ASN A 184 18.06 4.15 -17.19
C ASN A 184 17.67 2.74 -16.67
N GLU A 185 17.55 1.77 -17.57
CA GLU A 185 17.22 0.37 -17.25
C GLU A 185 18.25 -0.35 -16.35
N ASP A 186 19.48 0.14 -16.30
CA ASP A 186 20.54 -0.34 -15.40
C ASP A 186 20.48 0.33 -14.02
N MET A 187 19.43 1.11 -13.75
CA MET A 187 19.25 1.91 -12.54
C MET A 187 20.29 3.03 -12.38
N ARG A 188 21.05 3.35 -13.44
CA ARG A 188 22.07 4.42 -13.45
C ARG A 188 21.40 5.76 -13.68
N THR A 189 21.72 6.75 -12.84
CA THR A 189 21.16 8.10 -12.97
C THR A 189 21.85 8.91 -14.07
N SER A 190 21.56 10.21 -14.17
CA SER A 190 22.28 11.14 -15.06
C SER A 190 23.77 11.34 -14.69
N LEU A 191 24.18 10.91 -13.50
CA LEU A 191 25.58 10.91 -13.07
C LEU A 191 26.11 9.48 -13.09
N GLU A 192 27.20 9.23 -13.83
CA GLU A 192 27.72 7.88 -14.06
C GLU A 192 28.13 7.12 -12.79
N TRP A 193 28.36 7.85 -11.70
CA TRP A 193 28.77 7.31 -10.41
C TRP A 193 27.61 7.18 -9.40
N ILE A 194 26.37 7.50 -9.78
CA ILE A 194 25.18 7.36 -8.93
C ILE A 194 24.11 6.50 -9.59
N TYR A 195 23.58 5.56 -8.81
CA TYR A 195 22.49 4.66 -9.14
C TYR A 195 21.33 4.89 -8.16
N VAL A 196 20.11 4.55 -8.56
CA VAL A 196 18.91 4.68 -7.72
C VAL A 196 18.07 3.42 -7.80
N ALA A 197 17.55 2.92 -6.67
CA ALA A 197 16.76 1.69 -6.65
C ALA A 197 15.61 1.75 -5.65
N GLY A 198 14.60 0.90 -5.87
CA GLY A 198 13.41 0.84 -5.01
C GLY A 198 12.53 2.07 -5.16
N ASP A 199 11.74 2.38 -4.14
CA ASP A 199 10.74 3.46 -4.25
C ASP A 199 11.35 4.86 -4.48
N ALA A 200 12.66 5.04 -4.26
CA ALA A 200 13.39 6.25 -4.64
C ALA A 200 13.50 6.43 -6.17
N SER A 201 13.44 5.33 -6.93
CA SER A 201 13.43 5.29 -8.40
C SER A 201 12.01 5.45 -8.98
N GLY A 202 10.98 5.37 -8.13
CA GLY A 202 9.57 5.42 -8.48
C GLY A 202 8.75 4.46 -7.62
N ILE A 203 7.55 4.88 -7.22
CA ILE A 203 6.68 4.09 -6.33
C ILE A 203 6.12 2.86 -7.05
N GLU A 204 6.51 1.67 -6.60
CA GLU A 204 6.03 0.39 -7.14
C GLU A 204 5.72 -0.60 -6.01
N GLU A 205 6.27 -1.83 -6.08
CA GLU A 205 6.03 -2.92 -5.14
C GLU A 205 7.33 -3.41 -4.52
N ALA A 206 7.23 -4.03 -3.35
CA ALA A 206 8.40 -4.57 -2.63
C ALA A 206 9.24 -5.53 -3.50
N SER A 207 8.59 -6.43 -4.24
CA SER A 207 9.27 -7.38 -5.14
C SER A 207 10.05 -6.66 -6.24
N THR A 208 9.45 -5.61 -6.84
CA THR A 208 10.12 -4.75 -7.81
C THR A 208 11.32 -4.06 -7.18
N ALA A 209 11.15 -3.44 -6.00
CA ALA A 209 12.22 -2.72 -5.32
C ALA A 209 13.42 -3.62 -5.01
N MET A 210 13.17 -4.87 -4.60
CA MET A 210 14.22 -5.87 -4.39
C MET A 210 14.95 -6.23 -5.69
N LEU A 211 14.24 -6.36 -6.82
CA LEU A 211 14.86 -6.62 -8.12
C LEU A 211 15.66 -5.42 -8.62
N GLU A 212 15.14 -4.20 -8.51
CA GLU A 212 15.86 -2.97 -8.88
C GLU A 212 17.15 -2.81 -8.07
N GLY A 213 17.14 -3.12 -6.77
CA GLY A 213 18.34 -3.11 -5.94
C GLY A 213 19.40 -4.11 -6.43
N ARG A 214 18.97 -5.31 -6.84
CA ARG A 214 19.88 -6.32 -7.41
C ARG A 214 20.43 -5.89 -8.77
N ILE A 215 19.58 -5.30 -9.63
CA ILE A 215 19.97 -4.74 -10.93
C ILE A 215 21.03 -3.65 -10.74
N ALA A 216 20.77 -2.68 -9.85
CA ALA A 216 21.71 -1.61 -9.54
C ALA A 216 23.06 -2.17 -9.03
N GLY A 217 23.03 -3.19 -8.16
CA GLY A 217 24.24 -3.87 -7.68
C GLY A 217 25.06 -4.52 -8.79
N CYS A 218 24.40 -5.29 -9.68
CA CYS A 218 25.05 -5.91 -10.84
C CYS A 218 25.63 -4.85 -11.81
N ALA A 219 24.87 -3.79 -12.07
CA ALA A 219 25.30 -2.69 -12.94
C ALA A 219 26.50 -1.93 -12.36
N VAL A 220 26.53 -1.70 -11.04
CA VAL A 220 27.68 -1.12 -10.33
C VAL A 220 28.91 -2.01 -10.47
N ALA A 221 28.79 -3.31 -10.20
CA ALA A 221 29.89 -4.27 -10.32
C ALA A 221 30.48 -4.25 -11.73
N ARG A 222 29.63 -4.34 -12.76
CA ARG A 222 30.02 -4.24 -14.16
C ARG A 222 30.74 -2.92 -14.48
N SER A 223 30.21 -1.79 -14.00
CA SER A 223 30.81 -0.45 -14.22
C SER A 223 32.20 -0.26 -13.58
N LEU A 224 32.57 -1.15 -12.65
CA LEU A 224 33.87 -1.18 -11.96
C LEU A 224 34.80 -2.26 -12.53
N GLY A 225 34.41 -2.95 -13.61
CA GLY A 225 35.16 -4.08 -14.16
C GLY A 225 35.22 -5.27 -13.20
N LYS A 226 34.22 -5.43 -12.33
CA LYS A 226 34.10 -6.55 -11.37
C LYS A 226 32.98 -7.50 -11.80
N GLY A 227 33.10 -8.78 -11.42
CA GLY A 227 32.06 -9.79 -11.65
C GLY A 227 32.08 -10.50 -13.01
N GLY A 228 32.98 -10.13 -13.92
CA GLY A 228 33.16 -10.82 -15.22
C GLY A 228 31.86 -11.01 -15.99
N ASP A 229 31.72 -12.16 -16.67
CA ASP A 229 30.53 -12.51 -17.45
C ASP A 229 29.29 -12.79 -16.59
N ASP A 230 29.48 -13.17 -15.31
CA ASP A 230 28.39 -13.48 -14.38
C ASP A 230 27.53 -12.24 -14.09
N ALA A 231 28.18 -11.09 -13.85
CA ALA A 231 27.47 -9.84 -13.59
C ALA A 231 26.58 -9.41 -14.78
N GLY A 232 27.06 -9.59 -16.01
CA GLY A 232 26.30 -9.30 -17.22
C GLY A 232 25.12 -10.24 -17.42
N ARG A 233 25.34 -11.56 -17.28
CA ARG A 233 24.29 -12.57 -17.40
C ARG A 233 23.18 -12.35 -16.36
N ARG A 234 23.56 -12.14 -15.10
CA ARG A 234 22.63 -11.93 -13.99
C ARG A 234 21.84 -10.63 -14.13
N LEU A 235 22.46 -9.58 -14.66
CA LEU A 235 21.79 -8.32 -14.95
C LEU A 235 20.63 -8.52 -15.94
N GLU A 236 20.88 -9.21 -17.05
CA GLU A 236 19.85 -9.49 -18.06
C GLU A 236 18.74 -10.42 -17.54
N GLU A 237 19.08 -11.44 -16.75
CA GLU A 237 18.08 -12.30 -16.09
C GLU A 237 17.16 -11.49 -15.15
N LEU A 238 17.75 -10.62 -14.33
CA LEU A 238 16.99 -9.79 -13.38
C LEU A 238 16.09 -8.78 -14.11
N LYS A 239 16.56 -8.18 -15.22
CA LYS A 239 15.74 -7.30 -16.08
C LYS A 239 14.56 -8.06 -16.68
N GLY A 240 14.77 -9.29 -17.17
CA GLY A 240 13.71 -10.14 -17.68
C GLY A 240 12.63 -10.44 -16.62
N ARG A 241 13.05 -10.87 -15.43
CA ARG A 241 12.13 -11.10 -14.30
C ARG A 241 11.37 -9.84 -13.87
N LEU A 242 12.03 -8.69 -13.87
CA LEU A 242 11.39 -7.42 -13.55
C LEU A 242 10.34 -7.05 -14.62
N ALA A 243 10.63 -7.29 -15.89
CA ALA A 243 9.68 -7.11 -16.98
C ALA A 243 8.44 -8.01 -16.83
N GLU A 244 8.61 -9.27 -16.41
CA GLU A 244 7.51 -10.20 -16.12
C GLU A 244 6.61 -9.70 -14.98
N LEU A 245 7.20 -9.27 -13.85
CA LEU A 245 6.43 -8.68 -12.74
C LEU A 245 5.67 -7.43 -13.19
N ARG A 246 6.32 -6.59 -13.99
CA ARG A 246 5.69 -5.40 -14.55
C ARG A 246 4.70 -5.72 -15.66
N GLY A 247 4.64 -6.92 -16.23
CA GLY A 247 3.85 -7.23 -17.42
C GLY A 247 2.34 -7.08 -17.24
N GLY A 248 1.83 -7.35 -16.04
CA GLY A 248 0.40 -7.31 -15.72
C GLY A 248 -0.22 -5.90 -15.68
N PRO A 249 -1.54 -5.81 -15.41
CA PRO A 249 -2.25 -4.53 -15.35
C PRO A 249 -1.75 -3.58 -14.26
N PHE A 250 -1.27 -4.09 -13.13
CA PHE A 250 -0.75 -3.27 -12.04
C PHE A 250 0.62 -2.66 -12.33
N GLY A 251 1.42 -3.33 -13.14
CA GLY A 251 2.68 -2.76 -13.65
C GLY A 251 2.47 -1.71 -14.74
N ALA A 252 1.25 -1.49 -15.25
CA ALA A 252 1.02 -0.59 -16.38
C ALA A 252 1.44 0.86 -16.11
N LYS A 253 1.19 1.37 -14.89
CA LYS A 253 1.66 2.71 -14.49
C LYS A 253 3.17 2.78 -14.47
N ALA A 254 3.83 1.80 -13.86
CA ALA A 254 5.28 1.72 -13.82
C ALA A 254 5.88 1.64 -15.23
N ARG A 255 5.33 0.79 -16.11
CA ARG A 255 5.75 0.67 -17.50
C ARG A 255 5.62 1.99 -18.26
N ALA A 256 4.51 2.69 -18.11
CA ALA A 256 4.31 4.00 -18.73
C ALA A 256 5.34 5.03 -18.22
N GLY A 257 5.52 5.12 -16.89
CA GLY A 257 6.47 6.06 -16.28
C GLY A 257 7.92 5.76 -16.64
N LYS A 258 8.37 4.51 -16.46
CA LYS A 258 9.74 4.09 -16.82
C LYS A 258 9.99 4.20 -18.33
N GLY A 259 9.01 3.84 -19.15
CA GLY A 259 9.10 3.97 -20.61
C GLY A 259 9.28 5.42 -21.06
N GLU A 260 8.53 6.35 -20.49
CA GLU A 260 8.71 7.79 -20.70
C GLU A 260 10.12 8.25 -20.29
N LEU A 261 10.60 7.82 -19.12
CA LEU A 261 11.95 8.15 -18.65
C LEU A 261 13.05 7.65 -19.60
N TRP A 262 12.87 6.45 -20.15
CA TRP A 262 13.86 5.77 -20.98
C TRP A 262 13.72 6.09 -22.47
N GLY A 263 12.64 6.74 -22.89
CA GLY A 263 12.34 7.00 -24.29
C GLY A 263 11.98 5.74 -25.07
N VAL A 264 11.43 4.72 -24.41
CA VAL A 264 11.04 3.43 -25.02
C VAL A 264 9.64 3.01 -24.58
N GLU A 265 8.94 2.26 -25.42
CA GLU A 265 7.68 1.64 -25.02
C GLU A 265 7.95 0.30 -24.32
N LEU A 266 7.46 0.15 -23.09
CA LEU A 266 7.57 -1.08 -22.32
C LEU A 266 6.33 -1.95 -22.49
N ALA A 267 6.50 -3.07 -23.20
CA ALA A 267 5.42 -4.00 -23.52
C ALA A 267 4.75 -4.58 -22.25
N GLY A 268 3.43 -4.74 -22.31
CA GLY A 268 2.64 -5.45 -21.30
C GLY A 268 2.20 -6.83 -21.78
N SER A 269 1.85 -7.68 -20.82
CA SER A 269 1.31 -9.01 -21.08
C SER A 269 -0.08 -8.94 -21.72
N ARG A 270 -0.34 -9.81 -22.70
CA ARG A 270 -1.69 -9.96 -23.29
C ARG A 270 -2.53 -10.87 -22.40
N LEU A 271 -3.14 -10.31 -21.37
CA LEU A 271 -4.05 -11.04 -20.49
C LEU A 271 -5.50 -10.76 -20.87
N SER A 272 -6.31 -11.82 -20.92
CA SER A 272 -7.76 -11.68 -21.10
C SER A 272 -8.42 -11.13 -19.82
N LYS A 273 -9.65 -10.62 -19.91
CA LYS A 273 -10.37 -10.20 -18.69
C LYS A 273 -10.61 -11.43 -17.79
N PRO A 274 -10.56 -11.28 -16.45
CA PRO A 274 -10.96 -12.33 -15.53
C PRO A 274 -12.34 -12.87 -15.89
N LYS A 275 -12.43 -14.16 -16.24
CA LYS A 275 -13.73 -14.80 -16.40
C LYS A 275 -14.32 -14.99 -15.01
N LYS A 276 -15.52 -14.46 -14.76
CA LYS A 276 -16.29 -14.85 -13.57
C LYS A 276 -16.55 -16.34 -13.66
N ARG A 277 -16.09 -17.12 -12.67
CA ARG A 277 -16.49 -18.53 -12.53
C ARG A 277 -17.99 -18.54 -12.22
N THR A 278 -18.79 -19.04 -13.15
CA THR A 278 -20.27 -19.05 -13.09
C THR A 278 -20.85 -20.36 -12.55
N SER A 279 -20.02 -21.39 -12.32
CA SER A 279 -20.50 -22.70 -11.87
C SER A 279 -19.64 -23.28 -10.75
N SER A 280 -20.32 -23.80 -9.72
CA SER A 280 -19.71 -24.63 -8.69
C SER A 280 -19.15 -25.92 -9.33
N PRO A 281 -17.98 -26.40 -8.91
CA PRO A 281 -17.40 -27.63 -9.45
C PRO A 281 -18.33 -28.84 -9.19
N PRO A 282 -18.39 -29.84 -10.10
CA PRO A 282 -19.07 -31.10 -9.84
C PRO A 282 -18.53 -31.74 -8.55
N ARG A 283 -19.43 -31.99 -7.60
CA ARG A 283 -19.08 -32.42 -6.25
C ARG A 283 -18.79 -33.93 -6.25
N ARG A 284 -17.50 -34.31 -6.26
CA ARG A 284 -17.03 -35.70 -6.04
C ARG A 284 -17.04 -36.05 -4.54
N ASN A 285 -16.92 -37.33 -4.21
CA ASN A 285 -16.68 -37.79 -2.83
C ASN A 285 -15.35 -37.21 -2.30
N GLY A 286 -15.41 -36.27 -1.37
CA GLY A 286 -14.24 -35.67 -0.72
C GLY A 286 -14.22 -34.14 -0.77
N PHE A 287 -13.16 -33.54 -0.23
CA PHE A 287 -12.95 -32.09 -0.33
C PHE A 287 -12.41 -31.72 -1.71
N VAL A 288 -12.89 -30.62 -2.28
CA VAL A 288 -12.33 -29.99 -3.49
C VAL A 288 -11.98 -28.54 -3.20
N ALA A 289 -10.90 -28.05 -3.80
CA ALA A 289 -10.51 -26.64 -3.68
C ALA A 289 -11.42 -25.75 -4.52
N VAL A 290 -11.79 -24.59 -3.97
CA VAL A 290 -12.49 -23.52 -4.70
C VAL A 290 -11.58 -22.31 -4.70
N ILE A 291 -11.10 -21.95 -5.89
CA ILE A 291 -10.19 -20.81 -6.09
C ILE A 291 -11.01 -19.61 -6.56
N GLU A 292 -10.97 -18.52 -5.77
CA GLU A 292 -11.63 -17.24 -6.05
C GLU A 292 -10.61 -16.10 -6.16
N CYS A 293 -9.50 -16.35 -6.87
CA CYS A 293 -8.52 -15.30 -7.18
C CYS A 293 -9.15 -14.32 -8.19
N PRO A 294 -9.38 -13.05 -7.81
CA PRO A 294 -10.22 -12.13 -8.57
C PRO A 294 -9.50 -11.38 -9.70
N GLN A 295 -8.16 -11.40 -9.73
CA GLN A 295 -7.41 -10.42 -10.51
C GLN A 295 -6.04 -10.92 -10.98
N HIS A 296 -5.60 -10.40 -12.13
CA HIS A 296 -4.28 -10.62 -12.71
C HIS A 296 -3.19 -9.89 -11.91
N ILE A 297 -2.51 -10.61 -11.02
CA ILE A 297 -1.42 -10.14 -10.17
C ILE A 297 -0.26 -11.13 -10.25
N PRO A 298 1.01 -10.69 -10.11
CA PRO A 298 2.18 -11.56 -10.24
C PRO A 298 2.34 -12.46 -9.01
N CYS A 299 1.56 -13.54 -8.92
CA CYS A 299 1.43 -14.38 -7.71
C CYS A 299 1.19 -15.86 -8.06
N ASN A 300 2.07 -16.75 -7.60
CA ASN A 300 2.04 -18.19 -7.83
C ASN A 300 2.12 -19.14 -6.59
N PRO A 301 2.06 -18.72 -5.30
CA PRO A 301 2.19 -19.65 -4.17
C PRO A 301 1.22 -20.84 -4.17
N CYS A 302 0.03 -20.69 -4.74
CA CYS A 302 -0.94 -21.79 -4.85
C CYS A 302 -0.50 -22.91 -5.80
N VAL A 303 0.27 -22.57 -6.84
CA VAL A 303 0.87 -23.52 -7.78
C VAL A 303 2.01 -24.25 -7.09
N GLU A 304 2.95 -23.51 -6.49
CA GLU A 304 4.13 -24.06 -5.81
C GLU A 304 3.75 -24.96 -4.63
N ALA A 305 2.66 -24.64 -3.93
CA ALA A 305 2.19 -25.41 -2.79
C ALA A 305 1.45 -26.71 -3.17
N CYS A 306 1.06 -26.91 -4.44
CA CYS A 306 0.19 -28.00 -4.86
C CYS A 306 0.98 -29.29 -5.13
N PRO A 307 0.90 -30.33 -4.28
CA PRO A 307 1.69 -31.56 -4.46
C PRO A 307 1.20 -32.42 -5.63
N GLN A 308 -0.01 -32.13 -6.17
CA GLN A 308 -0.63 -32.90 -7.26
C GLN A 308 -0.49 -32.20 -8.61
N ASN A 309 0.16 -31.02 -8.66
CA ASN A 309 0.19 -30.17 -9.85
C ASN A 309 -1.21 -29.91 -10.44
N ALA A 310 -2.22 -29.85 -9.56
CA ALA A 310 -3.62 -29.63 -9.90
C ALA A 310 -3.92 -28.15 -10.14
N ILE A 311 -3.06 -27.22 -9.73
CA ILE A 311 -3.24 -25.78 -9.94
C ILE A 311 -2.22 -25.30 -10.96
N ARG A 312 -2.66 -24.53 -11.95
CA ARG A 312 -1.81 -23.98 -13.02
C ARG A 312 -2.11 -22.50 -13.24
N ILE A 313 -1.12 -21.74 -13.70
CA ILE A 313 -1.29 -20.37 -14.17
C ILE A 313 -0.97 -20.39 -15.66
N GLU A 314 -1.91 -19.94 -16.48
CA GLU A 314 -1.73 -19.84 -17.94
C GLU A 314 -1.06 -18.51 -18.32
N GLY A 315 -0.16 -18.55 -19.31
CA GLY A 315 0.58 -17.38 -19.76
C GLY A 315 1.80 -17.11 -18.88
N ASP A 316 1.87 -15.91 -18.30
CA ASP A 316 2.93 -15.51 -17.36
C ASP A 316 2.41 -15.48 -15.92
N ILE A 317 3.29 -15.06 -14.98
CA ILE A 317 3.00 -15.03 -13.54
C ILE A 317 1.78 -14.18 -13.15
N ASN A 318 1.30 -13.28 -14.02
CA ASN A 318 0.11 -12.47 -13.82
C ASN A 318 -1.19 -13.19 -14.24
N GLY A 319 -1.12 -14.41 -14.76
CA GLY A 319 -2.29 -15.21 -15.10
C GLY A 319 -3.12 -15.62 -13.86
N LEU A 320 -4.38 -15.99 -14.08
CA LEU A 320 -5.23 -16.49 -13.00
C LEU A 320 -4.99 -17.99 -12.77
N PRO A 321 -4.93 -18.45 -11.51
CA PRO A 321 -4.81 -19.86 -11.21
C PRO A 321 -6.09 -20.62 -11.60
N THR A 322 -5.92 -21.69 -12.38
CA THR A 322 -6.97 -22.66 -12.73
C THR A 322 -6.75 -23.97 -11.98
N LEU A 323 -7.84 -24.64 -11.61
CA LEU A 323 -7.81 -25.91 -10.91
C LEU A 323 -8.24 -27.04 -11.86
N ASP A 324 -7.40 -28.06 -11.96
CA ASP A 324 -7.75 -29.39 -12.45
C ASP A 324 -8.40 -30.17 -11.30
N GLU A 325 -9.71 -30.27 -11.36
CA GLU A 325 -10.52 -30.90 -10.31
C GLU A 325 -10.30 -32.41 -10.22
N GLU A 326 -9.82 -33.05 -11.29
CA GLU A 326 -9.59 -34.50 -11.30
C GLU A 326 -8.35 -34.88 -10.50
N LYS A 327 -7.37 -33.98 -10.45
CA LYS A 327 -6.13 -34.15 -9.67
C LYS A 327 -6.24 -33.59 -8.25
N CYS A 328 -7.31 -32.85 -7.95
CA CYS A 328 -7.46 -32.21 -6.65
C CYS A 328 -7.82 -33.24 -5.57
N THR A 329 -6.95 -33.39 -4.56
CA THR A 329 -7.20 -34.28 -3.40
C THR A 329 -7.84 -33.56 -2.21
N GLY A 330 -8.09 -32.25 -2.31
CA GLY A 330 -8.64 -31.47 -1.19
C GLY A 330 -7.71 -31.29 0.02
N CYS A 331 -6.39 -31.48 -0.14
CA CYS A 331 -5.45 -31.47 0.99
C CYS A 331 -5.28 -30.11 1.71
N GLY A 332 -5.73 -28.99 1.11
CA GLY A 332 -5.72 -27.67 1.75
C GLY A 332 -4.38 -26.91 1.78
N ARG A 333 -3.30 -27.45 1.19
CA ARG A 333 -1.99 -26.76 1.17
C ARG A 333 -2.06 -25.40 0.46
N CYS A 334 -2.69 -25.35 -0.71
CA CYS A 334 -2.88 -24.12 -1.47
C CYS A 334 -3.66 -23.05 -0.69
N MET A 335 -4.67 -23.45 0.09
CA MET A 335 -5.44 -22.56 0.96
C MET A 335 -4.58 -21.94 2.06
N LEU A 336 -3.74 -22.73 2.72
CA LEU A 336 -2.89 -22.25 3.80
C LEU A 336 -1.69 -21.43 3.31
N GLU A 337 -1.22 -21.62 2.08
CA GLU A 337 -0.10 -20.84 1.52
C GLU A 337 -0.58 -19.58 0.77
N CYS A 338 -1.85 -19.50 0.34
CA CYS A 338 -2.38 -18.36 -0.42
C CYS A 338 -2.29 -17.04 0.38
N PRO A 339 -1.50 -16.05 -0.04
CA PRO A 339 -1.36 -14.77 0.68
C PRO A 339 -2.64 -13.92 0.65
N GLY A 340 -3.44 -14.06 -0.41
CA GLY A 340 -4.74 -13.38 -0.55
C GLY A 340 -5.90 -14.08 0.15
N LEU A 341 -5.66 -15.25 0.77
CA LEU A 341 -6.70 -16.10 1.38
C LEU A 341 -7.87 -16.42 0.44
N ALA A 342 -7.61 -16.53 -0.87
CA ALA A 342 -8.63 -16.62 -1.91
C ALA A 342 -8.99 -18.06 -2.30
N ILE A 343 -8.63 -19.04 -1.47
CA ILE A 343 -8.86 -20.46 -1.73
C ILE A 343 -9.58 -21.07 -0.54
N PHE A 344 -10.58 -21.90 -0.82
CA PHE A 344 -11.44 -22.57 0.16
C PHE A 344 -11.47 -24.07 -0.14
N LEU A 345 -11.90 -24.89 0.83
CA LEU A 345 -12.24 -26.28 0.55
C LEU A 345 -13.73 -26.48 0.80
N VAL A 346 -14.40 -27.20 -0.10
CA VAL A 346 -15.81 -27.53 0.06
C VAL A 346 -16.03 -29.02 -0.07
N ARG A 347 -17.02 -29.54 0.66
CA ARG A 347 -17.48 -30.93 0.58
C ARG A 347 -18.97 -31.00 0.85
N ASP A 348 -19.68 -31.81 0.06
CA ASP A 348 -21.04 -32.24 0.37
C ASP A 348 -20.96 -33.48 1.29
N ASN A 349 -21.65 -33.45 2.43
CA ASN A 349 -21.59 -34.54 3.41
C ASN A 349 -22.61 -35.66 3.12
N GLY A 350 -23.53 -35.48 2.16
CA GLY A 350 -24.54 -36.48 1.80
C GLY A 350 -25.74 -36.58 2.75
N ASP A 351 -25.73 -35.82 3.86
CA ASP A 351 -26.76 -35.80 4.91
C ASP A 351 -27.61 -34.50 4.88
N GLY A 352 -27.58 -33.76 3.77
CA GLY A 352 -28.18 -32.43 3.65
C GLY A 352 -27.30 -31.28 4.21
N THR A 353 -26.12 -31.60 4.76
CA THR A 353 -25.13 -30.61 5.20
C THR A 353 -23.91 -30.57 4.27
N GLY A 354 -23.12 -29.52 4.43
CA GLY A 354 -21.80 -29.38 3.81
C GLY A 354 -20.75 -28.93 4.81
N THR A 355 -19.49 -29.12 4.43
CA THR A 355 -18.36 -28.56 5.17
C THR A 355 -17.62 -27.56 4.27
N VAL A 356 -17.44 -26.34 4.76
CA VAL A 356 -16.63 -25.29 4.12
C VAL A 356 -15.41 -25.02 4.99
N ALA A 357 -14.21 -25.25 4.46
CA ALA A 357 -12.97 -24.86 5.11
C ALA A 357 -12.58 -23.45 4.67
N VAL A 358 -12.41 -22.56 5.64
CA VAL A 358 -11.99 -21.18 5.42
C VAL A 358 -10.61 -20.94 6.06
N PRO A 359 -9.73 -20.18 5.40
CA PRO A 359 -8.49 -19.75 6.01
C PRO A 359 -8.74 -18.69 7.09
N TRP A 360 -7.98 -18.74 8.16
CA TRP A 360 -8.10 -17.85 9.31
C TRP A 360 -6.72 -17.44 9.83
N GLU A 361 -6.51 -16.14 10.03
CA GLU A 361 -5.26 -15.58 10.56
C GLU A 361 -5.49 -14.62 11.75
N MET A 362 -6.67 -14.70 12.39
CA MET A 362 -7.02 -13.87 13.55
C MET A 362 -6.95 -14.67 14.85
N LEU A 363 -6.74 -13.96 15.96
CA LEU A 363 -6.85 -14.49 17.31
C LEU A 363 -8.13 -13.97 18.00
N PRO A 364 -8.77 -14.77 18.86
CA PRO A 364 -8.51 -16.20 19.08
C PRO A 364 -8.91 -17.04 17.85
N ILE A 365 -8.24 -18.19 17.68
CA ILE A 365 -8.64 -19.20 16.69
C ILE A 365 -9.75 -20.02 17.34
N PRO A 366 -10.90 -20.23 16.68
CA PRO A 366 -11.98 -21.03 17.26
C PRO A 366 -11.54 -22.48 17.52
N GLU A 367 -12.28 -23.15 18.38
CA GLU A 367 -12.10 -24.55 18.74
C GLU A 367 -13.18 -25.44 18.13
N LYS A 368 -12.91 -26.75 18.09
CA LYS A 368 -13.90 -27.71 17.61
C LYS A 368 -15.12 -27.69 18.55
N GLY A 369 -16.31 -27.55 17.96
CA GLY A 369 -17.57 -27.48 18.70
C GLY A 369 -18.13 -26.06 18.83
N ASP A 370 -17.30 -25.03 18.62
CA ASP A 370 -17.72 -23.63 18.67
C ASP A 370 -18.84 -23.35 17.67
N LYS A 371 -19.79 -22.52 18.09
CA LYS A 371 -20.81 -21.94 17.22
C LYS A 371 -20.32 -20.59 16.73
N VAL A 372 -20.36 -20.39 15.42
CA VAL A 372 -19.98 -19.14 14.77
C VAL A 372 -21.05 -18.70 13.79
N ILE A 373 -21.04 -17.43 13.41
CA ILE A 373 -21.87 -16.94 12.32
C ILE A 373 -21.05 -17.04 11.04
N ALA A 374 -21.39 -17.97 10.14
CA ALA A 374 -20.78 -18.05 8.83
C ALA A 374 -21.19 -16.84 7.99
N THR A 375 -20.24 -16.29 7.22
CA THR A 375 -20.45 -15.07 6.45
C THR A 375 -20.06 -15.24 4.98
N ASP A 376 -20.64 -14.40 4.14
CA ASP A 376 -20.39 -14.35 2.70
C ASP A 376 -19.05 -13.65 2.35
N ARG A 377 -18.88 -13.34 1.06
CA ARG A 377 -17.71 -12.62 0.51
C ARG A 377 -17.58 -11.17 1.00
N ASN A 378 -18.65 -10.60 1.51
CA ASN A 378 -18.73 -9.24 2.03
C ASN A 378 -18.77 -9.20 3.56
N GLY A 379 -18.61 -10.35 4.22
CA GLY A 379 -18.69 -10.45 5.68
C GLY A 379 -20.12 -10.33 6.21
N LEU A 380 -21.14 -10.47 5.36
CA LEU A 380 -22.54 -10.46 5.77
C LEU A 380 -22.95 -11.83 6.34
N PRO A 381 -23.75 -11.89 7.42
CA PRO A 381 -24.26 -13.13 7.98
C PRO A 381 -25.02 -13.97 6.95
N VAL A 382 -24.71 -15.27 6.89
CA VAL A 382 -25.40 -16.25 6.04
C VAL A 382 -26.20 -17.21 6.92
N CYS A 383 -25.52 -17.95 7.80
CA CYS A 383 -26.16 -18.90 8.71
C CYS A 383 -25.31 -19.12 9.97
N GLU A 384 -25.91 -19.69 11.01
CA GLU A 384 -25.13 -20.29 12.08
C GLU A 384 -24.37 -21.51 11.54
N ALA A 385 -23.14 -21.68 11.98
CA ALA A 385 -22.29 -22.80 11.61
C ALA A 385 -21.57 -23.36 12.84
N GLN A 386 -21.28 -24.66 12.81
CA GLN A 386 -20.49 -25.33 13.84
C GLN A 386 -19.08 -25.61 13.33
N VAL A 387 -18.07 -25.34 14.16
CA VAL A 387 -16.68 -25.68 13.83
C VAL A 387 -16.48 -27.19 14.02
N GLU A 388 -16.33 -27.93 12.92
CA GLU A 388 -16.12 -29.39 12.95
C GLU A 388 -14.68 -29.76 13.24
N ARG A 389 -13.75 -28.93 12.74
CA ARG A 389 -12.32 -29.19 12.78
C ARG A 389 -11.55 -27.90 12.57
N VAL A 390 -10.37 -27.82 13.19
CA VAL A 390 -9.39 -26.76 12.94
C VAL A 390 -8.04 -27.40 12.67
N VAL A 391 -7.36 -26.97 11.61
CA VAL A 391 -6.00 -27.42 11.26
C VAL A 391 -5.08 -26.20 11.27
N ARG A 392 -4.04 -26.23 12.09
CA ARG A 392 -3.09 -25.12 12.23
C ARG A 392 -1.78 -25.43 11.50
N ARG A 393 -1.21 -24.45 10.80
CA ARG A 393 0.09 -24.56 10.13
C ARG A 393 0.74 -23.18 10.01
N LYS A 394 1.97 -23.03 10.51
CA LYS A 394 2.79 -21.80 10.37
C LYS A 394 2.02 -20.50 10.67
N GLY A 395 1.35 -20.42 11.81
CA GLY A 395 0.60 -19.20 12.22
C GLY A 395 -0.73 -18.96 11.49
N ARG A 396 -1.14 -19.83 10.56
CA ARG A 396 -2.46 -19.81 9.92
C ARG A 396 -3.31 -21.01 10.35
N ALA A 397 -4.61 -20.87 10.28
CA ALA A 397 -5.56 -21.95 10.53
C ALA A 397 -6.49 -22.18 9.33
N ALA A 398 -6.88 -23.43 9.14
CA ALA A 398 -8.00 -23.84 8.32
C ALA A 398 -9.15 -24.22 9.27
N VAL A 399 -10.23 -23.44 9.25
CA VAL A 399 -11.40 -23.66 10.10
C VAL A 399 -12.49 -24.30 9.24
N TYR A 400 -12.93 -25.50 9.61
CA TYR A 400 -13.92 -26.28 8.87
C TYR A 400 -15.29 -26.05 9.50
N LEU A 401 -16.17 -25.40 8.76
CA LEU A 401 -17.51 -24.99 9.18
C LEU A 401 -18.54 -25.95 8.61
N ARG A 402 -19.37 -26.56 9.47
CA ARG A 402 -20.57 -27.28 9.04
C ARG A 402 -21.69 -26.28 8.77
N VAL A 403 -22.25 -26.36 7.57
CA VAL A 403 -23.35 -25.49 7.09
C VAL A 403 -24.41 -26.33 6.40
N LYS A 404 -25.59 -25.76 6.15
CA LYS A 404 -26.57 -26.40 5.27
C LYS A 404 -26.04 -26.50 3.84
N LYS A 405 -26.42 -27.54 3.10
CA LYS A 405 -25.95 -27.80 1.74
C LYS A 405 -26.15 -26.62 0.77
N GLU A 406 -27.21 -25.85 0.95
CA GLU A 406 -27.51 -24.65 0.15
C GLU A 406 -26.49 -23.51 0.32
N HIS A 407 -25.82 -23.41 1.48
CA HIS A 407 -24.89 -22.32 1.79
C HIS A 407 -23.41 -22.60 1.45
N ILE A 408 -23.08 -23.80 0.95
CA ILE A 408 -21.69 -24.21 0.65
C ILE A 408 -20.98 -23.22 -0.31
N ASP A 409 -21.71 -22.71 -1.30
CA ASP A 409 -21.14 -21.83 -2.34
C ASP A 409 -21.17 -20.34 -1.94
N GLU A 410 -21.88 -20.03 -0.85
CA GLU A 410 -22.06 -18.68 -0.32
C GLU A 410 -21.02 -18.35 0.77
N VAL A 411 -20.80 -19.29 1.70
CA VAL A 411 -19.94 -19.09 2.88
C VAL A 411 -18.47 -18.99 2.49
N ARG A 412 -17.80 -17.90 2.90
CA ARG A 412 -16.37 -17.64 2.61
C ARG A 412 -15.57 -17.09 3.80
N CYS A 413 -16.22 -16.88 4.93
CA CYS A 413 -15.59 -16.48 6.19
C CYS A 413 -16.56 -16.78 7.36
N PHE A 414 -16.23 -16.30 8.56
CA PHE A 414 -17.12 -16.31 9.72
C PHE A 414 -16.78 -15.17 10.68
N ALA A 415 -17.71 -14.86 11.57
CA ALA A 415 -17.52 -14.01 12.74
C ALA A 415 -17.65 -14.85 14.02
N ALA A 416 -16.67 -14.71 14.92
CA ALA A 416 -16.59 -15.51 16.15
C ALA A 416 -17.63 -15.14 17.23
N THR A 417 -18.28 -13.97 17.14
CA THR A 417 -19.50 -13.50 17.88
C THR A 417 -19.63 -11.97 17.71
N GLU A 418 -20.86 -11.43 17.67
CA GLU A 418 -21.35 -10.02 17.50
C GLU A 418 -20.72 -9.10 16.42
N ARG A 419 -19.50 -9.38 15.96
CA ARG A 419 -18.75 -8.67 14.91
C ARG A 419 -19.18 -9.06 13.49
N ALA A 420 -20.39 -9.60 13.32
CA ALA A 420 -20.90 -9.92 11.99
C ALA A 420 -21.26 -8.61 11.27
N GLY A 421 -20.27 -8.06 10.58
CA GLY A 421 -20.28 -6.71 9.99
C GLY A 421 -20.02 -5.65 11.07
N THR A 422 -18.94 -4.88 10.95
CA THR A 422 -18.91 -3.55 11.57
C THR A 422 -20.06 -2.79 10.93
N ARG A 423 -21.23 -2.74 11.58
CA ARG A 423 -22.33 -1.88 11.11
C ARG A 423 -21.79 -0.47 11.17
N LEU A 424 -21.42 0.06 10.02
CA LEU A 424 -21.04 1.44 9.85
C LEU A 424 -22.23 2.30 10.28
N VAL A 425 -22.16 2.84 11.49
CA VAL A 425 -23.17 3.76 12.01
C VAL A 425 -22.84 5.14 11.47
N LYS A 426 -23.60 5.58 10.47
CA LYS A 426 -23.53 6.94 9.93
C LYS A 426 -24.40 7.85 10.79
N ARG A 427 -23.81 8.84 11.44
CA ARG A 427 -24.58 9.89 12.15
C ARG A 427 -24.67 11.13 11.28
N PRO A 428 -25.84 11.81 11.22
CA PRO A 428 -25.94 13.07 10.49
C PRO A 428 -24.96 14.11 11.04
N TYR A 429 -24.14 14.71 10.16
CA TYR A 429 -23.32 15.86 10.50
C TYR A 429 -24.09 17.16 10.21
N LYS A 430 -24.09 18.11 11.15
CA LYS A 430 -24.80 19.40 11.01
C LYS A 430 -23.88 20.58 10.70
N GLY A 431 -22.57 20.36 10.67
CA GLY A 431 -21.59 21.39 10.31
C GLY A 431 -21.34 21.47 8.80
N GLY A 432 -20.54 22.45 8.38
CA GLY A 432 -20.03 22.55 7.02
C GLY A 432 -18.57 22.09 6.91
N PHE A 433 -18.00 22.22 5.71
CA PHE A 433 -16.56 22.16 5.52
C PHE A 433 -15.88 23.34 6.18
N ALA A 434 -14.67 23.13 6.69
CA ALA A 434 -13.86 24.21 7.22
C ALA A 434 -13.51 25.21 6.11
N ASP A 435 -13.54 26.50 6.44
CA ASP A 435 -13.10 27.58 5.56
C ASP A 435 -11.59 27.50 5.28
N ASP A 436 -10.83 26.92 6.21
CA ASP A 436 -9.39 26.80 6.13
C ASP A 436 -8.88 25.47 6.73
N VAL A 437 -7.73 25.00 6.25
CA VAL A 437 -7.10 23.77 6.71
C VAL A 437 -5.59 23.94 6.81
N LEU A 438 -5.00 23.28 7.79
CA LEU A 438 -3.56 23.32 8.02
C LEU A 438 -2.81 22.57 6.91
N ILE A 439 -1.83 23.24 6.28
CA ILE A 439 -1.01 22.69 5.20
C ILE A 439 0.38 22.29 5.71
N CYS A 440 1.04 23.14 6.51
CA CYS A 440 2.34 22.84 7.10
C CYS A 440 2.26 22.81 8.63
N ARG A 441 2.28 21.59 9.19
CA ARG A 441 2.22 21.36 10.64
C ARG A 441 3.46 21.81 11.41
N CYS A 442 4.61 21.91 10.75
CA CYS A 442 5.85 22.27 11.44
C CYS A 442 5.99 23.78 11.65
N GLU A 443 5.30 24.58 10.85
CA GLU A 443 5.45 26.05 10.82
C GLU A 443 4.07 26.72 10.88
N ASP A 444 3.04 25.98 11.29
CA ASP A 444 1.64 26.42 11.43
C ASP A 444 1.09 27.22 10.24
N VAL A 445 1.35 26.73 9.02
CA VAL A 445 0.92 27.39 7.77
C VAL A 445 -0.40 26.85 7.29
N TRP A 446 -1.38 27.73 7.18
CA TRP A 446 -2.73 27.45 6.73
C TRP A 446 -2.91 27.66 5.23
N ARG A 447 -3.95 27.06 4.66
CA ARG A 447 -4.23 27.13 3.21
C ARG A 447 -4.54 28.56 2.79
N SER A 448 -5.34 29.30 3.57
CA SER A 448 -5.69 30.70 3.27
C SER A 448 -4.47 31.59 3.07
N GLN A 449 -3.44 31.44 3.91
CA GLN A 449 -2.19 32.22 3.83
C GLN A 449 -1.43 31.94 2.53
N ILE A 450 -1.44 30.70 2.05
CA ILE A 450 -0.83 30.33 0.77
C ILE A 450 -1.63 30.94 -0.39
N GLU A 451 -2.97 30.86 -0.33
CA GLU A 451 -3.85 31.43 -1.36
C GLU A 451 -3.74 32.96 -1.44
N GLU A 452 -3.57 33.65 -0.31
CA GLU A 452 -3.29 35.10 -0.26
C GLU A 452 -2.02 35.45 -1.04
N LEU A 453 -0.92 34.71 -0.81
CA LEU A 453 0.33 34.94 -1.55
C LEU A 453 0.21 34.62 -3.04
N LEU A 454 -0.51 33.56 -3.40
CA LEU A 454 -0.79 33.23 -4.79
C LEU A 454 -1.54 34.37 -5.48
N ASN A 455 -2.59 34.91 -4.84
CA ASN A 455 -3.35 36.05 -5.34
C ASN A 455 -2.52 37.34 -5.44
N ALA A 456 -1.51 37.49 -4.57
CA ALA A 456 -0.53 38.57 -4.63
C ALA A 456 0.55 38.38 -5.72
N GLY A 457 0.55 37.25 -6.44
CA GLY A 457 1.45 36.98 -7.57
C GLY A 457 2.68 36.12 -7.23
N TYR A 458 2.84 35.68 -5.98
CA TYR A 458 3.92 34.74 -5.60
C TYR A 458 3.54 33.33 -6.00
N THR A 459 4.12 32.84 -7.09
CA THR A 459 3.63 31.61 -7.72
C THR A 459 4.64 30.47 -7.75
N SER A 460 5.84 30.62 -7.18
CA SER A 460 6.77 29.51 -6.99
C SER A 460 6.79 29.00 -5.54
N PHE A 461 7.10 27.72 -5.37
CA PHE A 461 7.25 27.12 -4.03
C PHE A 461 8.33 27.85 -3.21
N GLU A 462 9.40 28.28 -3.85
CA GLU A 462 10.54 28.96 -3.22
C GLU A 462 10.16 30.35 -2.68
N GLU A 463 9.30 31.11 -3.36
CA GLU A 463 8.76 32.38 -2.85
C GLU A 463 7.88 32.16 -1.63
N ILE A 464 6.88 31.26 -1.75
CA ILE A 464 5.94 30.93 -0.67
C ILE A 464 6.70 30.41 0.56
N LYS A 465 7.69 29.52 0.36
CA LYS A 465 8.58 29.03 1.41
C LYS A 465 9.33 30.15 2.14
N ARG A 466 9.84 31.16 1.43
CA ARG A 466 10.61 32.25 2.08
C ARG A 466 9.74 33.13 2.96
N ILE A 467 8.47 33.29 2.61
CA ILE A 467 7.54 34.16 3.31
C ILE A 467 6.85 33.40 4.46
N LEU A 468 6.22 32.25 4.16
CA LEU A 468 5.44 31.48 5.13
C LEU A 468 6.23 30.39 5.84
N ARG A 469 7.49 30.16 5.45
CA ARG A 469 8.38 29.13 6.03
C ARG A 469 7.91 27.70 5.80
N CYS A 470 6.83 27.45 5.06
CA CYS A 470 6.39 26.09 4.75
C CYS A 470 7.52 25.29 4.09
N GLY A 471 7.81 24.10 4.63
CA GLY A 471 8.92 23.25 4.19
C GLY A 471 10.27 23.57 4.85
N MET A 472 10.34 24.52 5.79
CA MET A 472 11.55 24.82 6.55
C MET A 472 11.64 24.10 7.91
N GLY A 473 10.54 23.52 8.39
CA GLY A 473 10.53 22.79 9.65
C GLY A 473 11.30 21.46 9.63
N PRO A 474 11.31 20.68 10.74
CA PRO A 474 12.14 19.48 10.86
C PRO A 474 11.92 18.41 9.78
N CYS A 475 10.70 18.32 9.24
CA CYS A 475 10.40 17.39 8.14
C CYS A 475 11.02 17.80 6.80
N GLN A 476 11.45 19.06 6.65
CA GLN A 476 11.94 19.67 5.41
C GLN A 476 10.94 19.51 4.25
N GLY A 477 9.65 19.74 4.53
CA GLY A 477 8.58 19.77 3.53
C GLY A 477 8.05 18.41 3.06
N LYS A 478 8.48 17.29 3.64
CA LYS A 478 7.95 15.96 3.30
C LYS A 478 6.43 15.86 3.48
N THR A 479 5.83 16.61 4.39
CA THR A 479 4.37 16.59 4.57
C THR A 479 3.64 17.64 3.72
N CYS A 480 4.18 18.87 3.63
CA CYS A 480 3.47 19.99 3.01
C CYS A 480 3.81 20.24 1.54
N GLN A 481 4.97 19.80 1.04
CA GLN A 481 5.45 20.19 -0.29
C GLN A 481 4.43 19.84 -1.38
N ARG A 482 3.94 18.61 -1.38
CA ARG A 482 2.97 18.14 -2.38
C ARG A 482 1.67 18.94 -2.35
N LEU A 483 1.20 19.32 -1.16
CA LEU A 483 -0.01 20.11 -0.96
C LEU A 483 0.15 21.52 -1.55
N VAL A 484 1.25 22.20 -1.21
CA VAL A 484 1.56 23.54 -1.71
C VAL A 484 1.74 23.53 -3.23
N LEU A 485 2.47 22.55 -3.79
CA LEU A 485 2.62 22.41 -5.24
C LEU A 485 1.27 22.19 -5.94
N GLY A 486 0.36 21.44 -5.31
CA GLY A 486 -1.01 21.27 -5.79
C GLY A 486 -1.79 22.57 -5.83
N LEU A 487 -1.66 23.42 -4.79
CA LEU A 487 -2.29 24.74 -4.75
C LEU A 487 -1.73 25.67 -5.84
N ILE A 488 -0.40 25.69 -6.01
CA ILE A 488 0.26 26.47 -7.08
C ILE A 488 -0.25 26.01 -8.46
N ALA A 489 -0.28 24.69 -8.71
CA ALA A 489 -0.74 24.12 -9.98
C ALA A 489 -2.18 24.49 -10.29
N ALA A 490 -3.05 24.38 -9.28
CA ALA A 490 -4.46 24.75 -9.41
C ALA A 490 -4.63 26.25 -9.69
N HIS A 491 -3.90 27.12 -8.99
CA HIS A 491 -3.97 28.57 -9.19
C HIS A 491 -3.44 28.99 -10.57
N ARG A 492 -2.35 28.39 -11.04
CA ARG A 492 -1.76 28.66 -12.37
C ARG A 492 -2.52 28.00 -13.52
N GLY A 493 -3.37 27.02 -13.25
CA GLY A 493 -3.97 26.18 -14.30
C GLY A 493 -2.95 25.32 -15.07
N CYS A 494 -1.84 24.93 -14.44
CA CYS A 494 -0.77 24.15 -15.07
C CYS A 494 -0.62 22.74 -14.48
N LYS A 495 0.23 21.90 -15.08
CA LYS A 495 0.52 20.57 -14.55
C LYS A 495 1.60 20.66 -13.48
N LEU A 496 1.62 19.69 -12.56
CA LEU A 496 2.70 19.55 -11.57
C LEU A 496 4.09 19.37 -12.22
N SER A 497 4.15 18.84 -13.45
CA SER A 497 5.39 18.74 -14.24
C SER A 497 6.04 20.09 -14.55
N ASP A 498 5.24 21.17 -14.54
CA ASP A 498 5.64 22.50 -14.96
C ASP A 498 6.15 23.34 -13.78
N ILE A 499 6.10 22.78 -12.57
CA ILE A 499 6.48 23.43 -11.32
C ILE A 499 7.74 22.75 -10.81
N SER A 500 8.66 23.53 -10.26
CA SER A 500 9.84 22.98 -9.58
C SER A 500 9.50 22.65 -8.12
N PRO A 501 9.95 21.49 -7.59
CA PRO A 501 9.85 21.20 -6.17
C PRO A 501 10.82 22.10 -5.40
N GLN A 502 10.72 22.07 -4.07
CA GLN A 502 11.68 22.77 -3.23
C GLN A 502 13.11 22.26 -3.49
N ARG A 503 14.10 23.14 -3.34
CA ARG A 503 15.51 22.72 -3.44
C ARG A 503 15.93 21.96 -2.17
N SER A 504 16.33 20.69 -2.33
CA SER A 504 16.94 19.91 -1.24
C SER A 504 18.32 20.46 -0.86
N ARG A 505 18.60 20.51 0.45
CA ARG A 505 19.85 21.04 1.01
C ARG A 505 20.40 20.09 2.08
N SER A 506 21.71 20.19 2.30
CA SER A 506 22.37 19.51 3.42
C SER A 506 22.04 20.21 4.74
N PRO A 507 21.90 19.48 5.86
CA PRO A 507 21.73 18.02 5.94
C PRO A 507 20.30 17.60 5.58
N VAL A 508 20.13 16.41 4.98
CA VAL A 508 18.80 15.91 4.55
C VAL A 508 17.85 15.58 5.72
N ARG A 509 18.40 15.48 6.93
CA ARG A 509 17.67 15.33 8.20
C ARG A 509 18.32 16.23 9.25
N PRO A 510 17.54 16.79 10.20
CA PRO A 510 18.12 17.50 11.34
C PRO A 510 19.20 16.66 12.02
N THR A 511 20.37 17.25 12.20
CA THR A 511 21.54 16.58 12.80
C THR A 511 22.11 17.52 13.87
N PRO A 512 22.33 17.06 15.12
CA PRO A 512 22.90 17.90 16.16
C PRO A 512 24.28 18.44 15.77
N LEU A 513 24.57 19.70 16.10
CA LEU A 513 25.84 20.35 15.76
C LEU A 513 27.05 19.64 16.39
N SER A 514 26.88 19.06 17.58
CA SER A 514 27.92 18.30 18.29
C SER A 514 28.48 17.13 17.48
N VAL A 515 27.66 16.53 16.60
CA VAL A 515 28.05 15.41 15.75
C VAL A 515 29.09 15.85 14.71
N PHE A 516 29.00 17.07 14.20
CA PHE A 516 29.99 17.62 13.26
C PHE A 516 31.28 18.07 13.94
N ALA A 517 31.23 18.42 15.22
CA ALA A 517 32.42 18.79 16.00
C ALA A 517 33.38 17.59 16.22
N ASN A 518 32.85 16.36 16.23
CA ASN A 518 33.61 15.12 16.39
C ASN A 518 34.07 14.52 15.04
N TYR A 519 34.35 15.35 14.02
CA TYR A 519 34.76 14.85 12.71
C TYR A 519 36.04 14.02 12.80
N GLN A 520 35.96 12.77 12.35
CA GLN A 520 37.11 11.91 12.14
C GLN A 520 37.30 11.71 10.64
N ASP A 521 38.41 12.24 10.10
CA ASP A 521 38.78 11.98 8.72
C ASP A 521 39.32 10.55 8.58
N ARG A 522 38.49 9.65 8.03
CA ARG A 522 38.88 8.26 7.76
C ARG A 522 39.42 8.05 6.35
N THR A 523 39.95 9.09 5.70
CA THR A 523 40.46 8.98 4.32
C THR A 523 41.75 8.15 4.17
N ASN A 524 42.28 7.55 5.24
CA ASN A 524 43.52 6.75 5.23
C ASN A 524 43.37 5.23 5.47
N ASP A 525 42.16 4.67 5.53
CA ASP A 525 41.95 3.20 5.59
C ASP A 525 41.28 2.65 4.32
#